data_AF-A0A1V5BK11-F1
#
_entry.id   AF-A0A1V5BK11-F1
#
_cell.length_a   1.000
_cell.length_b   1.000
_cell.length_c   1.000
_cell.angle_alpha   90.00
_cell.angle_beta   90.00
_cell.angle_gamma   90.00
#
_symmetry.space_group_name_H-M   'P 1'
#
loop_
_entity.id
_entity.type
_entity.pdbx_description
1 polymer ?
#
loop_
_entity_poly.entity_id
_entity_poly.type
_entity_poly.pdbx_seq_one_letter_code
_entity_poly.pdbx_strand_id
1 'polypeptide(L)'
;MNNNNGKDIFEWQVHEEYTEEMHEVLFDGLHYRLEIFIAGQGNLKKYHPSDYPTLYTEFQRISDKQSAFKFIREFGLPNGQAENLNQILMDARNVQECLRLYEALKQNLPLRGIDLEELRDKDRVNASEKLKKYSKKYIQGMGEKAWFQIILDKVKAAEQERTPDQGREALLQHVNRHLEGVKPVLAYYKGEFTFNRTCDSLLQYIYLQIFDLISNRNNFVQCLDCGSWFTPTKKGMRFCPPLPGQRKSSCSNRYYVRKHREEN
;
A
#
# COMPACT_ATOMS: atom_id res chain seq x y z
N MET A 1 36.52 -9.59 6.85
CA MET A 1 35.21 -9.38 6.20
C MET A 1 34.26 -8.81 7.26
N ASN A 2 34.16 -7.49 7.33
CA ASN A 2 33.34 -6.80 8.33
C ASN A 2 31.90 -6.70 7.82
N ASN A 3 30.99 -7.48 8.41
CA ASN A 3 29.56 -7.24 8.25
C ASN A 3 29.16 -6.01 9.07
N ASN A 4 29.34 -4.86 8.43
CA ASN A 4 28.70 -3.60 8.76
C ASN A 4 27.19 -3.74 8.57
N ASN A 5 26.41 -3.78 9.66
CA ASN A 5 25.01 -3.37 9.67
C ASN A 5 24.72 -2.81 11.06
N GLY A 6 24.78 -1.48 11.18
CA GLY A 6 24.08 -0.81 12.27
C GLY A 6 22.61 -0.93 12.01
N LYS A 7 21.92 -1.68 12.87
CA LYS A 7 20.52 -2.01 12.66
C LYS A 7 19.67 -1.09 13.51
N ASP A 8 18.91 -0.24 12.83
CA ASP A 8 17.86 0.61 13.41
C ASP A 8 16.78 -0.31 13.94
N ILE A 9 16.50 -0.28 15.24
CA ILE A 9 15.55 -1.22 15.86
C ILE A 9 14.20 -0.55 15.99
N PHE A 10 13.21 -1.01 15.22
CA PHE A 10 11.80 -0.79 15.52
C PHE A 10 11.21 -2.08 16.08
N GLU A 11 10.45 -1.99 17.17
CA GLU A 11 9.77 -3.15 17.74
C GLU A 11 8.29 -3.09 17.37
N TRP A 12 7.75 -4.18 16.85
CA TRP A 12 6.36 -4.24 16.40
C TRP A 12 5.68 -5.53 16.88
N GLN A 13 4.40 -5.45 17.22
CA GLN A 13 3.65 -6.64 17.64
C GLN A 13 3.36 -7.53 16.43
N VAL A 14 3.73 -8.81 16.54
CA VAL A 14 3.28 -9.81 15.59
C VAL A 14 2.17 -10.64 16.19
N HIS A 15 1.18 -10.84 15.35
CA HIS A 15 -0.15 -11.29 15.71
C HIS A 15 -0.20 -12.78 16.05
N GLU A 16 -1.03 -13.12 17.05
CA GLU A 16 -1.66 -14.43 17.22
C GLU A 16 -3.15 -14.28 16.89
N GLU A 17 -3.69 -15.22 16.10
CA GLU A 17 -4.97 -15.14 15.39
C GLU A 17 -6.18 -14.80 16.29
N TYR A 18 -6.92 -13.74 15.94
CA TYR A 18 -8.33 -13.56 16.29
C TYR A 18 -9.07 -12.85 15.15
N THR A 19 -10.08 -13.51 14.59
CA THR A 19 -11.07 -12.89 13.72
C THR A 19 -12.35 -12.77 14.51
N GLU A 20 -12.74 -11.54 14.85
CA GLU A 20 -14.07 -11.29 15.39
C GLU A 20 -15.00 -10.90 14.24
N GLU A 21 -16.10 -11.64 14.07
CA GLU A 21 -17.17 -11.28 13.15
C GLU A 21 -18.09 -10.30 13.87
N MET A 22 -17.94 -9.00 13.60
CA MET A 22 -18.89 -8.00 14.06
C MET A 22 -19.98 -7.80 13.01
N HIS A 23 -21.23 -7.97 13.45
CA HIS A 23 -22.42 -7.58 12.70
C HIS A 23 -22.85 -6.17 13.15
N GLU A 24 -22.55 -5.15 12.35
CA GLU A 24 -23.19 -3.85 12.55
C GLU A 24 -24.53 -3.81 11.80
N VAL A 25 -25.59 -3.42 12.51
CA VAL A 25 -26.90 -3.13 11.93
C VAL A 25 -26.92 -1.65 11.56
N LEU A 26 -26.94 -1.33 10.26
CA LEU A 26 -27.13 0.05 9.83
C LEU A 26 -28.59 0.50 9.98
N PHE A 27 -28.79 1.82 9.93
CA PHE A 27 -30.10 2.49 10.06
C PHE A 27 -31.18 2.03 9.05
N ASP A 28 -30.81 1.29 8.01
CA ASP A 28 -31.69 0.72 6.99
C ASP A 28 -31.93 -0.80 7.12
N GLY A 29 -31.41 -1.42 8.18
CA GLY A 29 -31.51 -2.86 8.40
C GLY A 29 -30.52 -3.68 7.57
N LEU A 30 -29.59 -3.06 6.84
CA LEU A 30 -28.51 -3.79 6.18
C LEU A 30 -27.46 -4.23 7.21
N HIS A 31 -27.19 -5.53 7.20
CA HIS A 31 -26.10 -6.13 7.97
C HIS A 31 -24.82 -6.06 7.15
N TYR A 32 -23.80 -5.38 7.67
CA TYR A 32 -22.45 -5.43 7.10
C TYR A 32 -21.59 -6.37 7.94
N ARG A 33 -20.84 -7.23 7.25
CA ARG A 33 -19.84 -8.10 7.87
C ARG A 33 -18.51 -7.37 7.88
N LEU A 34 -18.04 -6.99 9.07
CA LEU A 34 -16.71 -6.42 9.27
C LEU A 34 -15.78 -7.54 9.73
N GLU A 35 -14.69 -7.75 8.98
CA GLU A 35 -13.61 -8.63 9.40
C GLU A 35 -12.49 -7.77 9.96
N ILE A 36 -12.25 -7.90 11.26
CA ILE A 36 -11.22 -7.14 12.00
C ILE A 36 -10.12 -8.11 12.42
N PHE A 37 -8.88 -7.71 12.19
CA PHE A 37 -7.69 -8.33 12.76
C PHE A 37 -7.29 -7.60 14.03
N ILE A 38 -6.86 -8.32 15.08
CA ILE A 38 -6.47 -7.73 16.36
C ILE A 38 -5.14 -8.35 16.82
N ALA A 39 -4.11 -7.53 16.99
CA ALA A 39 -2.82 -7.94 17.53
C ALA A 39 -3.00 -8.67 18.88
N GLY A 40 -2.72 -9.97 18.89
CA GLY A 40 -2.63 -10.74 20.13
C GLY A 40 -1.55 -10.20 21.07
N GLN A 41 -1.63 -10.54 22.38
CA GLN A 41 -0.66 -10.13 23.40
C GLN A 41 0.71 -10.85 23.31
N GLY A 42 1.07 -11.36 22.12
CA GLY A 42 2.20 -12.25 21.88
C GLY A 42 3.51 -11.56 21.46
N ASN A 43 4.43 -12.38 20.93
CA ASN A 43 5.81 -12.02 20.59
C ASN A 43 5.91 -10.78 19.67
N LEU A 44 6.53 -9.73 20.20
CA LEU A 44 7.00 -8.59 19.42
C LEU A 44 8.06 -9.05 18.41
N LYS A 45 7.84 -8.90 17.09
CA LYS A 45 8.95 -8.96 16.13
C LYS A 45 9.57 -7.59 15.97
N LYS A 46 10.89 -7.56 16.04
CA LYS A 46 11.66 -6.36 15.75
C LYS A 46 11.90 -6.26 14.25
N TYR A 47 11.47 -5.17 13.65
CA TYR A 47 11.76 -4.84 12.27
C TYR A 47 12.95 -3.91 12.22
N HIS A 48 13.95 -4.33 11.46
CA HIS A 48 15.01 -3.44 11.05
C HIS A 48 14.73 -3.00 9.61
N PRO A 49 14.73 -1.70 9.31
CA PRO A 49 14.55 -1.18 7.97
C PRO A 49 15.43 -1.88 6.92
N SER A 50 16.69 -2.14 7.30
CA SER A 50 17.67 -2.85 6.47
C SER A 50 17.31 -4.31 6.17
N ASP A 51 16.52 -4.94 7.04
CA ASP A 51 16.19 -6.37 6.92
C ASP A 51 15.03 -6.59 5.95
N TYR A 52 14.26 -5.53 5.65
CA TYR A 52 13.07 -5.60 4.81
C TYR A 52 13.04 -4.50 3.75
N PRO A 53 14.07 -4.36 2.89
CA PRO A 53 14.19 -3.26 1.93
C PRO A 53 13.08 -3.23 0.87
N THR A 54 12.26 -4.29 0.79
CA THR A 54 11.17 -4.43 -0.18
C THR A 54 9.84 -4.76 0.50
N LEU A 55 9.60 -4.23 1.69
CA LEU A 55 8.33 -4.44 2.38
C LEU A 55 7.15 -3.89 1.55
N TYR A 56 7.31 -2.72 0.92
CA TYR A 56 6.33 -2.19 -0.03
C TYR A 56 6.05 -3.13 -1.22
N THR A 57 7.01 -3.96 -1.62
CA THR A 57 6.83 -4.99 -2.67
C THR A 57 5.97 -6.14 -2.17
N GLU A 58 6.09 -6.54 -0.91
CA GLU A 58 5.22 -7.57 -0.33
C GLU A 58 3.82 -7.04 -0.04
N PHE A 59 3.72 -5.79 0.43
CA PHE A 59 2.44 -5.18 0.75
C PHE A 59 1.54 -4.97 -0.47
N GLN A 60 2.09 -4.49 -1.59
CA GLN A 60 1.30 -4.29 -2.83
C GLN A 60 0.78 -5.60 -3.46
N ARG A 61 1.24 -6.78 -2.99
CA ARG A 61 0.74 -8.08 -3.47
C ARG A 61 -0.54 -8.52 -2.80
N ILE A 62 -0.97 -7.80 -1.77
CA ILE A 62 -2.22 -8.09 -1.09
C ILE A 62 -3.37 -7.72 -2.03
N SER A 63 -4.02 -8.73 -2.61
CA SER A 63 -5.14 -8.59 -3.54
C SER A 63 -6.44 -9.18 -2.99
N ASP A 64 -6.34 -9.96 -1.92
CA ASP A 64 -7.43 -10.74 -1.37
C ASP A 64 -7.20 -11.04 0.11
N LYS A 65 -8.20 -11.65 0.74
CA LYS A 65 -8.15 -12.07 2.13
C LYS A 65 -6.92 -12.94 2.42
N GLN A 66 -6.67 -13.98 1.63
CA GLN A 66 -5.60 -14.95 1.93
C GLN A 66 -4.20 -14.31 1.89
N SER A 67 -3.96 -13.43 0.92
CA SER A 67 -2.73 -12.66 0.81
C SER A 67 -2.56 -11.65 1.95
N ALA A 68 -3.64 -11.00 2.40
CA ALA A 68 -3.63 -10.15 3.60
C ALA A 68 -3.25 -10.95 4.86
N PHE A 69 -3.91 -12.10 5.09
CA PHE A 69 -3.56 -13.00 6.21
C PHE A 69 -2.10 -13.42 6.19
N LYS A 70 -1.60 -13.81 5.01
CA LYS A 70 -0.20 -14.19 4.85
C LYS A 70 0.73 -13.04 5.22
N PHE A 71 0.44 -11.83 4.73
CA PHE A 71 1.22 -10.64 5.05
C PHE A 71 1.21 -10.36 6.55
N ILE A 72 0.05 -10.34 7.20
CA ILE A 72 -0.08 -10.04 8.63
C ILE A 72 0.68 -11.06 9.49
N ARG A 73 0.62 -12.34 9.15
CA ARG A 73 1.37 -13.39 9.87
C ARG A 73 2.88 -13.21 9.72
N GLU A 74 3.33 -12.77 8.56
CA GLU A 74 4.75 -12.62 8.25
C GLU A 74 5.31 -11.32 8.83
N PHE A 75 4.61 -10.20 8.62
CA PHE A 75 5.07 -8.82 8.86
C PHE A 75 4.33 -8.07 9.99
N GLY A 76 3.18 -8.57 10.45
CA GLY A 76 2.33 -7.87 11.43
C GLY A 76 1.29 -6.96 10.78
N LEU A 77 0.49 -6.29 11.63
CA LEU A 77 -0.57 -5.40 11.17
C LEU A 77 -0.02 -4.06 10.65
N PRO A 78 -0.49 -3.58 9.49
CA PRO A 78 -0.07 -2.30 8.92
C PRO A 78 -0.22 -1.11 9.87
N ASN A 79 -1.37 -0.97 10.53
CA ASN A 79 -1.73 0.21 11.33
C ASN A 79 -1.69 0.01 12.85
N GLY A 80 -1.21 -1.14 13.35
CA GLY A 80 -0.97 -1.34 14.78
C GLY A 80 -1.84 -2.44 15.39
N GLN A 81 -2.66 -2.09 16.37
CA GLN A 81 -3.30 -3.08 17.25
C GLN A 81 -4.55 -3.72 16.67
N ALA A 82 -5.32 -3.02 15.85
CA ALA A 82 -6.49 -3.58 15.19
C ALA A 82 -6.71 -2.95 13.83
N GLU A 83 -7.13 -3.75 12.86
CA GLU A 83 -7.32 -3.25 11.50
C GLU A 83 -8.40 -4.01 10.74
N ASN A 84 -9.20 -3.27 9.98
CA ASN A 84 -10.24 -3.82 9.12
C ASN A 84 -9.61 -4.43 7.86
N LEU A 85 -10.04 -5.63 7.45
CA LEU A 85 -9.54 -6.27 6.23
C LEU A 85 -9.67 -5.37 4.99
N ASN A 86 -10.82 -4.72 4.80
CA ASN A 86 -11.03 -3.85 3.65
C ASN A 86 -10.08 -2.65 3.67
N GLN A 87 -9.73 -2.15 4.85
CA GLN A 87 -8.73 -1.08 5.00
C GLN A 87 -7.36 -1.56 4.54
N ILE A 88 -6.93 -2.76 4.95
CA ILE A 88 -5.66 -3.36 4.51
C ILE A 88 -5.63 -3.54 2.99
N LEU A 89 -6.71 -4.08 2.40
CA LEU A 89 -6.82 -4.25 0.95
C LEU A 89 -6.76 -2.90 0.21
N MET A 90 -7.44 -1.88 0.75
CA MET A 90 -7.43 -0.54 0.20
C MET A 90 -6.03 0.10 0.29
N ASP A 91 -5.36 -0.02 1.44
CA ASP A 91 -4.01 0.53 1.63
C ASP A 91 -2.99 -0.18 0.72
N ALA A 92 -3.10 -1.49 0.53
CA ALA A 92 -2.26 -2.24 -0.41
C ALA A 92 -2.47 -1.78 -1.86
N ARG A 93 -3.72 -1.56 -2.25
CA ARG A 93 -4.07 -1.00 -3.56
C ARG A 93 -3.53 0.43 -3.72
N ASN A 94 -3.65 1.28 -2.70
CA ASN A 94 -3.10 2.64 -2.71
C ASN A 94 -1.59 2.63 -2.93
N VAL A 95 -0.86 1.72 -2.28
CA VAL A 95 0.58 1.54 -2.51
C VAL A 95 0.87 1.10 -3.95
N GLN A 96 0.09 0.18 -4.52
CA GLN A 96 0.24 -0.24 -5.91
C GLN A 96 0.01 0.95 -6.88
N GLU A 97 -1.03 1.74 -6.64
CA GLU A 97 -1.37 2.91 -7.44
C GLU A 97 -0.33 4.02 -7.34
N CYS A 98 0.24 4.26 -6.15
CA CYS A 98 1.36 5.19 -5.97
C CYS A 98 2.56 4.83 -6.85
N LEU A 99 2.94 3.55 -6.87
CA LEU A 99 4.09 3.09 -7.64
C LEU A 99 3.82 3.14 -9.15
N ARG A 100 2.59 2.79 -9.57
CA ARG A 100 2.15 2.90 -10.96
C ARG A 100 2.15 4.36 -11.44
N LEU A 101 1.62 5.27 -10.63
CA LEU A 101 1.61 6.70 -10.91
C LEU A 101 3.03 7.26 -11.00
N TYR A 102 3.90 6.90 -10.05
CA TYR A 102 5.29 7.34 -10.08
C TYR A 102 6.00 6.87 -11.35
N GLU A 103 5.82 5.61 -11.77
CA GLU A 103 6.44 5.12 -13.01
C GLU A 103 5.89 5.83 -14.24
N ALA A 104 4.58 6.04 -14.32
CA ALA A 104 3.96 6.77 -15.43
C ALA A 104 4.52 8.20 -15.53
N LEU A 105 4.62 8.91 -14.40
CA LEU A 105 5.20 10.25 -14.34
C LEU A 105 6.68 10.27 -14.73
N LYS A 106 7.45 9.27 -14.30
CA LYS A 106 8.88 9.13 -14.64
C LYS A 106 9.09 8.90 -16.14
N GLN A 107 8.20 8.13 -16.77
CA GLN A 107 8.26 7.81 -18.19
C GLN A 107 7.52 8.83 -19.09
N ASN A 108 6.93 9.89 -18.52
CA ASN A 108 6.02 10.81 -19.21
C ASN A 108 4.88 10.09 -19.97
N LEU A 109 4.38 8.99 -19.39
CA LEU A 109 3.24 8.27 -19.93
C LEU A 109 1.92 8.98 -19.62
N PRO A 110 0.89 8.82 -20.47
CA PRO A 110 -0.46 9.27 -20.15
C PRO A 110 -0.94 8.66 -18.83
N LEU A 111 -1.58 9.46 -17.98
CA LEU A 111 -2.11 9.01 -16.69
C LEU A 111 -3.47 8.29 -16.81
N ARG A 112 -3.78 7.78 -18.01
CA ARG A 112 -5.09 7.17 -18.31
C ARG A 112 -5.24 5.86 -17.52
N GLY A 113 -6.36 5.74 -16.83
CA GLY A 113 -6.66 4.56 -16.01
C GLY A 113 -5.95 4.53 -14.67
N ILE A 114 -5.25 5.59 -14.27
CA ILE A 114 -4.72 5.78 -12.90
C ILE A 114 -5.76 6.53 -12.06
N ASP A 115 -6.20 5.91 -10.97
CA ASP A 115 -7.21 6.48 -10.10
C ASP A 115 -6.60 7.48 -9.10
N LEU A 116 -6.39 8.73 -9.55
CA LEU A 116 -5.97 9.81 -8.65
C LEU A 116 -7.03 10.20 -7.61
N GLU A 117 -8.32 9.85 -7.79
CA GLU A 117 -9.32 10.17 -6.76
C GLU A 117 -9.12 9.28 -5.53
N GLU A 118 -8.78 8.01 -5.75
CA GLU A 118 -8.39 7.06 -4.71
C GLU A 118 -7.19 7.59 -3.88
N LEU A 119 -6.26 8.31 -4.52
CA LEU A 119 -5.12 8.92 -3.83
C LEU A 119 -5.45 10.22 -3.08
N ARG A 120 -6.45 11.00 -3.54
CA ARG A 120 -6.75 12.34 -3.00
C ARG A 120 -7.51 12.33 -1.68
N ASP A 121 -8.28 11.29 -1.38
CA ASP A 121 -8.88 10.85 -0.11
C ASP A 121 -9.04 11.82 1.10
N LYS A 122 -9.37 13.10 0.87
CA LYS A 122 -10.02 13.96 1.90
C LYS A 122 -11.54 13.92 1.81
N ASP A 123 -12.06 13.43 0.69
CA ASP A 123 -13.48 13.54 0.38
C ASP A 123 -14.23 12.23 0.39
N ARG A 124 -13.69 11.00 0.53
CA ARG A 124 -14.56 9.80 0.47
C ARG A 124 -15.49 9.62 1.65
N VAL A 125 -15.04 9.86 2.88
CA VAL A 125 -15.94 9.84 4.05
C VAL A 125 -17.00 10.94 3.92
N ASN A 126 -16.57 12.13 3.51
CA ASN A 126 -17.45 13.26 3.21
C ASN A 126 -18.31 13.05 1.96
N ALA A 127 -17.89 12.30 0.96
CA ALA A 127 -18.56 12.10 -0.33
C ALA A 127 -19.52 10.94 -0.24
N SER A 128 -19.22 9.90 0.55
CA SER A 128 -20.17 8.86 0.97
C SER A 128 -21.28 9.47 1.82
N GLU A 129 -20.95 10.27 2.84
CA GLU A 129 -21.96 10.98 3.64
C GLU A 129 -22.71 12.04 2.83
N LYS A 130 -22.01 12.82 1.99
CA LYS A 130 -22.64 13.74 1.04
C LYS A 130 -23.50 12.96 0.05
N LEU A 131 -23.06 11.84 -0.53
CA LEU A 131 -23.85 11.04 -1.49
C LEU A 131 -25.05 10.39 -0.82
N LYS A 132 -24.95 9.91 0.42
CA LYS A 132 -26.10 9.44 1.23
C LYS A 132 -27.07 10.57 1.56
N LYS A 133 -26.56 11.76 1.86
CA LYS A 133 -27.36 12.98 2.11
C LYS A 133 -27.97 13.54 0.82
N TYR A 134 -27.27 13.43 -0.31
CA TYR A 134 -27.69 13.88 -1.63
C TYR A 134 -28.67 12.90 -2.27
N SER A 135 -28.47 11.58 -2.17
CA SER A 135 -29.38 10.57 -2.73
C SER A 135 -30.77 10.68 -2.12
N LYS A 136 -30.86 10.84 -0.80
CA LYS A 136 -32.14 11.01 -0.09
C LYS A 136 -32.89 12.28 -0.50
N LYS A 137 -32.17 13.37 -0.82
CA LYS A 137 -32.75 14.67 -1.22
C LYS A 137 -33.07 14.75 -2.73
N TYR A 138 -32.30 14.08 -3.58
CA TYR A 138 -32.43 14.14 -5.05
C TYR A 138 -33.42 13.11 -5.61
N ILE A 139 -33.55 11.92 -5.01
CA ILE A 139 -34.53 10.89 -5.42
C ILE A 139 -35.97 11.42 -5.28
N GLN A 140 -36.21 12.42 -4.42
CA GLN A 140 -37.53 13.02 -4.22
C GLN A 140 -37.88 14.16 -5.19
N GLY A 141 -36.98 14.60 -6.09
CA GLY A 141 -37.22 15.82 -6.89
C GLY A 141 -36.66 15.85 -8.32
N MET A 142 -35.71 14.99 -8.69
CA MET A 142 -35.19 14.89 -10.07
C MET A 142 -35.46 13.51 -10.65
N GLY A 143 -36.03 13.46 -11.85
CA GLY A 143 -36.22 12.19 -12.57
C GLY A 143 -34.88 11.48 -12.83
N GLU A 144 -34.90 10.15 -12.79
CA GLU A 144 -33.72 9.27 -12.88
C GLU A 144 -32.74 9.62 -14.00
N LYS A 145 -33.27 10.08 -15.16
CA LYS A 145 -32.45 10.47 -16.33
C LYS A 145 -31.50 11.64 -16.03
N ALA A 146 -31.93 12.63 -15.26
CA ALA A 146 -31.12 13.81 -14.98
C ALA A 146 -30.01 13.50 -13.97
N TRP A 147 -30.26 12.61 -13.01
CA TRP A 147 -29.24 12.12 -12.10
C TRP A 147 -28.19 11.27 -12.81
N PHE A 148 -28.62 10.38 -13.71
CA PHE A 148 -27.71 9.54 -14.49
C PHE A 148 -26.80 10.38 -15.39
N GLN A 149 -27.32 11.46 -16.00
CA GLN A 149 -26.51 12.38 -16.80
C GLN A 149 -25.44 13.09 -15.97
N ILE A 150 -25.75 13.52 -14.74
CA ILE A 150 -24.76 14.13 -13.83
C ILE A 150 -23.63 13.15 -13.48
N ILE A 151 -23.96 11.86 -13.26
CA ILE A 151 -22.93 10.84 -13.04
C ILE A 151 -22.09 10.65 -14.29
N LEU A 152 -22.71 10.52 -15.47
CA LEU A 152 -21.99 10.39 -16.74
C LEU A 152 -21.07 11.58 -17.00
N ASP A 153 -21.50 12.80 -16.72
CA ASP A 153 -20.70 14.01 -16.93
C ASP A 153 -19.54 14.08 -15.94
N LYS A 154 -19.72 13.62 -14.70
CA LYS A 154 -18.61 13.47 -13.73
C LYS A 154 -17.62 12.38 -14.14
N VAL A 155 -18.10 11.26 -14.68
CA VAL A 155 -17.24 10.19 -15.23
C VAL A 155 -16.45 10.73 -16.42
N LYS A 156 -17.09 11.44 -17.35
CA LYS A 156 -16.42 12.08 -18.50
C LYS A 156 -15.41 13.16 -18.08
N ALA A 157 -15.72 13.93 -17.04
CA ALA A 157 -14.79 14.91 -16.49
C ALA A 157 -13.58 14.22 -15.81
N ALA A 158 -13.79 13.07 -15.15
CA ALA A 158 -12.71 12.25 -14.63
C ALA A 158 -11.89 11.54 -15.74
N GLU A 159 -12.49 11.34 -16.92
CA GLU A 159 -11.83 10.86 -18.13
C GLU A 159 -11.03 11.94 -18.87
N GLN A 160 -11.15 13.23 -18.52
CA GLN A 160 -10.27 14.26 -19.08
C GLN A 160 -8.81 13.93 -18.75
N GLU A 161 -7.93 14.07 -19.75
CA GLU A 161 -6.50 13.81 -19.59
C GLU A 161 -5.94 14.64 -18.45
N ARG A 162 -5.61 13.96 -17.35
CA ARG A 162 -4.96 14.56 -16.19
C ARG A 162 -3.53 14.95 -16.59
N THR A 163 -3.16 16.18 -16.26
CA THR A 163 -1.81 16.68 -16.52
C THR A 163 -0.79 15.99 -15.62
N PRO A 164 0.48 15.85 -16.05
CA PRO A 164 1.55 15.33 -15.20
C PRO A 164 1.69 16.06 -13.87
N ASP A 165 1.45 17.38 -13.83
CA ASP A 165 1.55 18.18 -12.61
C ASP A 165 0.45 17.84 -11.60
N GLN A 166 -0.78 17.59 -12.06
CA GLN A 166 -1.85 17.09 -11.20
C GLN A 166 -1.52 15.71 -10.61
N GLY A 167 -0.86 14.84 -11.41
CA GLY A 167 -0.38 13.54 -10.94
C GLY A 167 0.71 13.67 -9.87
N ARG A 168 1.70 14.56 -10.07
CA ARG A 168 2.76 14.83 -9.09
C ARG A 168 2.19 15.35 -7.77
N GLU A 169 1.25 16.28 -7.84
CA GLU A 169 0.60 16.84 -6.65
C GLU A 169 -0.21 15.77 -5.89
N ALA A 170 -0.97 14.93 -6.61
CA ALA A 170 -1.71 13.83 -6.00
C ALA A 170 -0.78 12.83 -5.29
N LEU A 171 0.32 12.45 -5.94
CA LEU A 171 1.33 11.55 -5.35
C LEU A 171 1.96 12.16 -4.10
N LEU A 172 2.37 13.44 -4.18
CA LEU A 172 2.96 14.17 -3.06
C LEU A 172 2.02 14.22 -1.85
N GLN A 173 0.77 14.65 -2.07
CA GLN A 173 -0.23 14.75 -1.00
C GLN A 173 -0.51 13.39 -0.35
N HIS A 174 -0.61 12.35 -1.16
CA HIS A 174 -0.90 11.00 -0.68
C HIS A 174 0.25 10.43 0.17
N VAL A 175 1.47 10.46 -0.37
CA VAL A 175 2.65 9.97 0.37
C VAL A 175 2.85 10.75 1.67
N ASN A 176 2.76 12.09 1.63
CA ASN A 176 2.99 12.92 2.82
C ASN A 176 1.96 12.67 3.93
N ARG A 177 0.69 12.37 3.58
CA ARG A 177 -0.34 12.03 4.58
C ARG A 177 0.04 10.79 5.39
N HIS A 178 0.56 9.77 4.71
CA HIS A 178 1.01 8.55 5.39
C HIS A 178 2.37 8.70 6.09
N LEU A 179 2.99 9.88 6.06
CA LEU A 179 4.23 10.19 6.78
C LEU A 179 4.02 11.09 8.00
N GLU A 180 2.78 11.46 8.35
CA GLU A 180 2.49 12.41 9.46
C GLU A 180 3.04 11.95 10.83
N GLY A 181 3.16 10.64 11.06
CA GLY A 181 3.77 10.08 12.29
C GLY A 181 5.28 9.80 12.19
N VAL A 182 5.91 10.02 11.04
CA VAL A 182 7.34 9.73 10.85
C VAL A 182 8.18 10.84 11.45
N LYS A 183 8.96 10.53 12.49
CA LYS A 183 9.75 11.51 13.24
C LYS A 183 11.25 11.30 13.00
N PRO A 184 12.03 12.35 12.71
CA PRO A 184 13.48 12.23 12.71
C PRO A 184 13.98 11.96 14.13
N VAL A 185 14.94 11.05 14.28
CA VAL A 185 15.56 10.74 15.55
C VAL A 185 17.07 10.65 15.38
N LEU A 186 17.79 11.27 16.31
CA LEU A 186 19.24 11.13 16.41
C LEU A 186 19.54 9.85 17.21
N ALA A 187 20.16 8.88 16.57
CA ALA A 187 20.62 7.66 17.22
C ALA A 187 22.13 7.72 17.46
N TYR A 188 22.63 7.00 18.46
CA TYR A 188 24.06 6.82 18.70
C TYR A 188 24.40 5.35 18.56
N TYR A 189 25.22 5.02 17.56
CA TYR A 189 25.56 3.65 17.23
C TYR A 189 27.03 3.52 16.82
N LYS A 190 27.74 2.52 17.37
CA LYS A 190 29.16 2.26 17.12
C LYS A 190 30.08 3.48 17.30
N GLY A 191 29.74 4.38 18.21
CA GLY A 191 30.55 5.57 18.49
C GLY A 191 30.24 6.77 17.59
N GLU A 192 29.23 6.69 16.72
CA GLU A 192 28.84 7.76 15.82
C GLU A 192 27.36 8.12 16.00
N PHE A 193 27.05 9.42 15.84
CA PHE A 193 25.66 9.87 15.74
C PHE A 193 25.15 9.62 14.33
N THR A 194 23.99 8.97 14.22
CA THR A 194 23.32 8.69 12.94
C THR A 194 21.94 9.34 12.90
N PHE A 195 21.56 9.84 11.72
CA PHE A 195 20.21 10.33 11.47
C PHE A 195 19.30 9.17 11.10
N ASN A 196 18.24 8.97 11.89
CA ASN A 196 17.24 7.92 11.70
C ASN A 196 15.83 8.49 11.66
N ARG A 197 14.85 7.63 11.34
CA ARG A 197 13.43 7.99 11.31
C ARG A 197 12.64 6.92 12.03
N THR A 198 11.77 7.33 12.96
CA THR A 198 10.86 6.42 13.67
C THR A 198 9.48 6.46 13.04
N CYS A 199 8.86 5.30 12.90
CA CYS A 199 7.49 5.16 12.41
C CYS A 199 6.59 4.66 13.55
N ASP A 200 5.39 5.21 13.64
CA ASP A 200 4.35 4.75 14.55
C ASP A 200 3.60 3.54 13.98
N SER A 201 3.75 3.24 12.67
CA SER A 201 3.15 2.07 12.03
C SER A 201 3.97 1.41 10.92
N LEU A 202 3.68 0.13 10.65
CA LEU A 202 4.26 -0.61 9.52
C LEU A 202 3.85 0.03 8.18
N LEU A 203 2.63 0.55 8.07
CA LEU A 203 2.16 1.28 6.90
C LEU A 203 2.97 2.58 6.69
N GLN A 204 3.24 3.34 7.75
CA GLN A 204 4.11 4.52 7.66
C GLN A 204 5.52 4.14 7.19
N TYR A 205 6.05 3.02 7.67
CA TYR A 205 7.34 2.50 7.21
C TYR A 205 7.31 2.09 5.73
N ILE A 206 6.23 1.48 5.23
CA ILE A 206 6.03 1.20 3.81
C ILE A 206 6.04 2.50 2.99
N TYR A 207 5.31 3.53 3.42
CA TYR A 207 5.31 4.82 2.73
C TYR A 207 6.65 5.55 2.83
N LEU A 208 7.41 5.34 3.89
CA LEU A 208 8.78 5.84 3.99
C LEU A 208 9.69 5.22 2.93
N GLN A 209 9.56 3.92 2.66
CA GLN A 209 10.29 3.26 1.57
C GLN A 209 9.90 3.82 0.19
N ILE A 210 8.62 4.10 -0.01
CA ILE A 210 8.11 4.73 -1.24
C ILE A 210 8.67 6.15 -1.39
N PHE A 211 8.67 6.93 -0.30
CA PHE A 211 9.26 8.27 -0.27
C PHE A 211 10.74 8.23 -0.63
N ASP A 212 11.52 7.32 -0.05
CA ASP A 212 12.94 7.18 -0.36
C ASP A 212 13.17 6.72 -1.81
N LEU A 213 12.30 5.86 -2.33
CA LEU A 213 12.32 5.43 -3.73
C LEU A 213 12.09 6.62 -4.68
N ILE A 214 11.09 7.45 -4.40
CA ILE A 214 10.75 8.64 -5.20
C ILE A 214 11.86 9.68 -5.12
N SER A 215 12.32 10.00 -3.90
CA SER A 215 13.27 11.08 -3.61
C SER A 215 14.67 10.80 -4.15
N ASN A 216 15.14 9.55 -4.01
CA ASN A 216 16.46 9.16 -4.52
C ASN A 216 16.47 8.86 -6.01
N ARG A 217 15.33 9.03 -6.70
CA ARG A 217 15.16 8.66 -8.12
C ARG A 217 15.61 7.22 -8.38
N ASN A 218 15.34 6.33 -7.41
CA ASN A 218 15.74 4.94 -7.53
C ASN A 218 15.07 4.32 -8.75
N ASN A 219 15.82 3.49 -9.46
CA ASN A 219 15.22 2.63 -10.46
C ASN A 219 14.50 1.51 -9.74
N PHE A 220 13.22 1.33 -10.03
CA PHE A 220 12.47 0.15 -9.66
C PHE A 220 12.00 -0.50 -10.96
N VAL A 221 11.80 -1.81 -10.91
CA VAL A 221 11.41 -2.60 -12.07
C VAL A 221 10.22 -3.46 -11.70
N GLN A 222 9.42 -3.81 -12.71
CA GLN A 222 8.29 -4.71 -12.51
C GLN A 222 8.78 -6.16 -12.54
N CYS A 223 8.35 -6.97 -11.59
CA CYS A 223 8.66 -8.38 -11.58
C CYS A 223 7.95 -9.11 -12.73
N LEU A 224 8.73 -9.88 -13.49
CA LEU A 224 8.24 -10.63 -14.65
C LEU A 224 7.19 -11.71 -14.31
N ASP A 225 7.13 -12.15 -13.06
CA ASP A 225 6.24 -13.23 -12.63
C ASP A 225 4.99 -12.73 -11.87
N CYS A 226 5.16 -11.82 -10.90
CA CYS A 226 4.05 -11.34 -10.07
C CYS A 226 3.54 -9.94 -10.45
N GLY A 227 4.22 -9.22 -11.34
CA GLY A 227 3.84 -7.86 -11.71
C GLY A 227 4.09 -6.79 -10.64
N SER A 228 4.60 -7.15 -9.46
CA SER A 228 4.90 -6.18 -8.40
C SER A 228 6.16 -5.37 -8.70
N TRP A 229 6.14 -4.11 -8.31
CA TRP A 229 7.28 -3.19 -8.39
C TRP A 229 8.27 -3.44 -7.26
N PHE A 230 9.57 -3.48 -7.58
CA PHE A 230 10.65 -3.64 -6.59
C PHE A 230 11.93 -2.91 -6.98
N THR A 231 12.76 -2.60 -5.98
CA THR A 231 14.08 -1.99 -6.19
C THR A 231 15.11 -3.10 -6.45
N PRO A 232 15.72 -3.18 -7.65
CA PRO A 232 16.68 -4.22 -7.98
C PRO A 232 17.98 -4.01 -7.20
N THR A 233 18.41 -5.04 -6.47
CA THR A 233 19.70 -5.01 -5.74
C THR A 233 20.90 -5.24 -6.65
N LYS A 234 20.66 -5.75 -7.87
CA LYS A 234 21.68 -6.02 -8.89
C LYS A 234 21.18 -5.59 -10.26
N LYS A 235 22.10 -5.14 -11.12
CA LYS A 235 21.79 -4.79 -12.52
C LYS A 235 21.17 -5.99 -13.24
N GLY A 236 20.07 -5.76 -13.96
CA GLY A 236 19.40 -6.79 -14.78
C GLY A 236 18.50 -7.76 -14.00
N MET A 237 18.23 -7.51 -12.72
CA MET A 237 17.31 -8.31 -11.94
C MET A 237 15.87 -8.20 -12.49
N ARG A 238 15.21 -9.34 -12.75
CA ARG A 238 13.88 -9.43 -13.39
C ARG A 238 12.76 -9.93 -12.46
N PHE A 239 13.14 -10.40 -11.27
CA PHE A 239 12.22 -10.97 -10.28
C PHE A 239 12.43 -10.29 -8.94
N CYS A 240 11.39 -10.23 -8.11
CA CYS A 240 11.47 -9.66 -6.78
C CYS A 240 12.58 -10.33 -5.95
N PRO A 241 13.21 -9.60 -5.00
CA PRO A 241 14.25 -10.17 -4.17
C PRO A 241 13.76 -11.34 -3.32
N PRO A 242 14.67 -12.23 -2.91
CA PRO A 242 14.34 -13.26 -1.94
C PRO A 242 13.88 -12.63 -0.63
N LEU A 243 12.95 -13.29 0.06
CA LEU A 243 12.59 -12.93 1.43
C LEU A 243 13.78 -13.15 2.36
N PRO A 244 13.81 -12.51 3.55
CA PRO A 244 14.85 -12.73 4.55
C PRO A 244 15.06 -14.24 4.83
N GLY A 245 16.32 -14.67 4.82
CA GLY A 245 16.70 -16.08 5.00
C GLY A 245 16.61 -16.95 3.73
N GLN A 246 16.05 -16.44 2.63
CA GLN A 246 15.99 -17.17 1.36
C GLN A 246 17.19 -16.83 0.45
N ARG A 247 17.69 -17.84 -0.27
CA ARG A 247 18.78 -17.67 -1.25
C ARG A 247 18.29 -17.30 -2.66
N LYS A 248 17.05 -17.67 -3.00
CA LYS A 248 16.47 -17.50 -4.34
C LYS A 248 15.10 -16.84 -4.25
N SER A 249 14.76 -16.06 -5.27
CA SER A 249 13.43 -15.47 -5.42
C SER A 249 12.39 -16.55 -5.66
N SER A 250 11.32 -16.55 -4.86
CA SER A 250 10.15 -17.41 -5.06
C SER A 250 9.50 -17.19 -6.42
N CYS A 251 9.42 -15.93 -6.86
CA CYS A 251 8.91 -15.54 -8.18
C CYS A 251 9.76 -16.10 -9.32
N SER A 252 11.09 -16.08 -9.18
CA SER A 252 11.99 -16.68 -10.16
C SER A 252 11.78 -18.19 -10.29
N ASN A 253 11.70 -18.90 -9.16
CA ASN A 253 11.46 -20.35 -9.17
C ASN A 253 10.10 -20.69 -9.82
N ARG A 254 9.04 -19.99 -9.43
CA ARG A 254 7.69 -20.21 -9.97
C ARG A 254 7.64 -19.96 -11.49
N TYR A 255 8.25 -18.88 -11.95
CA TYR A 255 8.33 -18.55 -13.37
C TYR A 255 9.00 -19.66 -14.19
N TYR A 256 10.18 -20.14 -13.76
CA TYR A 256 10.89 -21.18 -14.50
C TYR A 256 10.19 -22.54 -14.47
N VAL A 257 9.53 -22.91 -13.36
CA VAL A 257 8.73 -24.14 -13.29
C VAL A 257 7.55 -24.07 -14.27
N ARG A 258 6.86 -22.92 -14.33
CA ARG A 258 5.75 -22.70 -15.28
C ARG A 258 6.23 -22.82 -16.72
N LYS A 259 7.30 -22.09 -17.06
CA LYS A 259 7.91 -22.11 -18.39
C LYS A 259 8.34 -23.53 -18.81
N HIS A 260 8.97 -24.29 -17.90
CA HIS A 260 9.36 -25.67 -18.17
C HIS A 260 8.15 -26.58 -18.44
N ARG A 261 6.99 -26.34 -17.82
CA ARG A 261 5.76 -27.11 -18.09
C ARG A 261 5.06 -26.71 -19.39
N GLU A 262 5.36 -25.54 -19.94
CA GLU A 262 4.82 -25.07 -21.22
C GLU A 262 5.67 -25.58 -22.40
N GLU A 263 6.96 -25.86 -22.16
CA GLU A 263 7.91 -26.35 -23.16
C GLU A 263 7.92 -27.89 -23.31
N ASN A 264 7.32 -28.63 -22.37
CA ASN A 264 7.22 -30.11 -22.37
C ASN A 264 5.76 -30.54 -22.42
#